data_AF-A0A257JF17-F1
#
_entry.id   AF-A0A257JF17-F1
#
_cell.length_a   1.000
_cell.length_b   1.000
_cell.length_c   1.000
_cell.angle_alpha   90.00
_cell.angle_beta   90.00
_cell.angle_gamma   90.00
#
_symmetry.space_group_name_H-M   'P 1'
#
loop_
_entity.id
_entity.type
_entity.pdbx_description
1 polymer ?
#
loop_
_entity_poly.entity_id
_entity_poly.type
_entity_poly.pdbx_seq_one_letter_code
_entity_poly.pdbx_strand_id
1 'polypeptide(L)'
;MITKRLFLSAAVTTALLAACATPPEPEGPPRQETVFAVTDAAELIRFNAGQPQRVLARVALQGLPAGDRLVGIDYRVSRGVLFALSASGRLYTLNTTTGQLSPVGNGAPVLPP
;
A
#
# COMPACT_ATOMS: atom_id res chain seq x y z
N MET A 1 -55.38 -31.05 13.58
CA MET A 1 -54.64 -30.68 12.34
C MET A 1 -54.95 -29.21 12.10
N ILE A 2 -54.05 -28.24 11.94
CA ILE A 2 -52.59 -28.21 11.95
C ILE A 2 -52.19 -26.75 12.27
N THR A 3 -51.09 -26.61 13.01
CA THR A 3 -50.39 -25.37 13.39
C THR A 3 -49.83 -24.62 12.16
N LYS A 4 -49.88 -23.28 12.15
CA LYS A 4 -48.93 -22.42 11.38
C LYS A 4 -48.98 -20.94 11.80
N ARG A 5 -48.68 -20.68 13.08
CA ARG A 5 -47.90 -19.48 13.42
C ARG A 5 -46.47 -19.75 12.93
N LEU A 6 -45.74 -18.74 12.45
CA LEU A 6 -44.30 -18.74 12.11
C LEU A 6 -43.95 -18.72 10.61
N PHE A 7 -44.26 -17.64 9.88
CA PHE A 7 -43.61 -17.35 8.58
C PHE A 7 -43.43 -15.84 8.31
N LEU A 8 -43.30 -15.00 9.35
CA LEU A 8 -43.13 -13.55 9.19
C LEU A 8 -41.73 -13.02 9.56
N SER A 9 -40.73 -13.88 9.73
CA SER A 9 -39.40 -13.47 10.24
C SER A 9 -38.23 -13.67 9.28
N ALA A 10 -38.43 -14.30 8.11
CA ALA A 10 -37.32 -14.66 7.22
C ALA A 10 -37.02 -13.64 6.11
N ALA A 11 -37.92 -12.71 5.81
CA ALA A 11 -37.75 -11.75 4.71
C ALA A 11 -36.99 -10.47 5.10
N VAL A 12 -36.80 -10.22 6.41
CA VAL A 12 -36.15 -9.00 6.90
C VAL A 12 -34.62 -9.16 6.98
N THR A 13 -34.12 -10.39 7.12
CA THR A 13 -32.70 -10.67 7.40
C THR A 13 -31.78 -10.62 6.17
N THR A 14 -32.28 -10.83 4.95
CA THR A 14 -31.46 -10.76 3.72
C THR A 14 -31.28 -9.33 3.19
N ALA A 15 -32.14 -8.39 3.55
CA ALA A 15 -32.03 -6.99 3.10
C ALA A 15 -30.95 -6.19 3.86
N LEU A 16 -30.55 -6.64 5.05
CA LEU A 16 -29.56 -5.94 5.89
C LEU A 16 -28.10 -6.20 5.49
N LEU A 17 -27.81 -7.25 4.73
CA LEU A 17 -26.44 -7.63 4.33
C LEU A 17 -25.93 -6.93 3.06
N ALA A 18 -26.81 -6.37 2.23
CA ALA A 18 -26.44 -5.72 0.98
C ALA A 18 -26.04 -4.24 1.15
N ALA A 19 -26.26 -3.64 2.33
CA ALA A 19 -26.02 -2.22 2.58
C ALA A 19 -24.54 -1.83 2.66
N CYS A 20 -23.62 -2.81 2.73
CA CYS A 20 -22.18 -2.56 2.82
C CYS A 20 -21.42 -2.82 1.50
N ALA A 21 -22.11 -3.16 0.42
CA ALA A 21 -21.46 -3.38 -0.87
C ALA A 21 -21.26 -2.02 -1.58
N THR A 22 -20.11 -1.39 -1.38
CA THR A 22 -19.67 -0.30 -2.27
C THR A 22 -19.32 -0.90 -3.63
N PRO A 23 -19.85 -0.39 -4.75
CA PRO A 23 -19.42 -0.82 -6.06
C PRO A 23 -17.92 -0.55 -6.23
N PRO A 24 -17.17 -1.38 -6.98
CA PRO A 24 -15.78 -1.09 -7.29
C PRO A 24 -15.69 0.28 -7.97
N GLU A 25 -14.71 1.08 -7.55
CA GLU A 25 -14.42 2.39 -8.16
C GLU A 25 -14.18 2.19 -9.66
N PRO A 26 -14.92 2.88 -10.55
CA PRO A 26 -14.65 2.83 -11.97
C PRO A 26 -13.19 3.19 -12.28
N GLU A 27 -12.55 2.44 -13.17
CA GLU A 27 -11.17 2.73 -13.56
C GLU A 27 -11.12 4.06 -14.35
N GLY A 28 -10.33 5.00 -13.84
CA GLY A 28 -10.12 6.30 -14.48
C GLY A 28 -9.24 6.21 -15.72
N PRO A 29 -9.17 7.29 -16.52
CA PRO A 29 -8.22 7.37 -17.61
C PRO A 29 -6.78 7.37 -17.08
N PRO A 30 -5.81 6.81 -17.83
CA PRO A 30 -4.40 6.87 -17.44
C PRO A 30 -3.91 8.32 -17.42
N ARG A 31 -3.05 8.63 -16.45
CA ARG A 31 -2.40 9.93 -16.29
C ARG A 31 -0.92 9.87 -16.67
N GLN A 32 -0.23 11.02 -16.71
CA GLN A 32 1.21 11.05 -17.00
C GLN A 32 2.03 10.64 -15.78
N GLU A 33 1.49 10.84 -14.58
CA GLU A 33 2.17 10.58 -13.33
C GLU A 33 2.21 9.08 -12.99
N THR A 34 3.38 8.67 -12.52
CA THR A 34 3.63 7.32 -12.00
C THR A 34 3.82 7.41 -10.49
N VAL A 35 3.17 6.51 -9.77
CA VAL A 35 3.21 6.46 -8.30
C VAL A 35 3.97 5.22 -7.87
N PHE A 36 4.77 5.39 -6.81
CA PHE A 36 5.46 4.33 -6.10
C PHE A 36 4.84 4.18 -4.71
N ALA A 37 4.65 2.94 -4.27
CA ALA A 37 4.22 2.64 -2.91
C ALA A 37 4.96 1.42 -2.36
N VAL A 38 5.10 1.36 -1.04
CA VAL A 38 5.65 0.20 -0.34
C VAL A 38 4.52 -0.53 0.37
N THR A 39 4.45 -1.84 0.21
CA THR A 39 3.44 -2.69 0.85
C THR A 39 3.94 -3.24 2.19
N ASP A 40 3.02 -3.72 3.03
CA ASP A 40 3.36 -4.40 4.29
C ASP A 40 4.16 -5.69 4.08
N ALA A 41 4.11 -6.27 2.87
CA ALA A 41 4.92 -7.42 2.48
C ALA A 41 6.37 -7.04 2.11
N ALA A 42 6.80 -5.80 2.38
CA ALA A 42 8.10 -5.25 2.02
C ALA A 42 8.36 -5.31 0.51
N GLU A 43 7.41 -4.84 -0.29
CA GLU A 43 7.53 -4.78 -1.74
C GLU A 43 7.30 -3.36 -2.24
N LEU A 44 8.12 -2.94 -3.20
CA LEU A 44 7.90 -1.72 -3.96
C LEU A 44 6.97 -2.02 -5.13
N ILE A 45 5.80 -1.37 -5.13
CA ILE A 45 4.86 -1.40 -6.26
C ILE A 45 4.89 -0.09 -7.03
N ARG A 46 4.59 -0.18 -8.32
CA ARG A 46 4.46 0.96 -9.22
C ARG A 46 3.15 0.88 -9.97
N PHE A 47 2.43 1.99 -10.07
CA PHE A 47 1.17 2.07 -10.81
C PHE A 47 0.96 3.46 -11.41
N ASN A 48 -0.01 3.57 -12.31
CA ASN A 48 -0.40 4.84 -12.90
C ASN A 48 -1.31 5.62 -11.93
N ALA A 49 -1.10 6.92 -11.76
CA ALA A 49 -1.89 7.73 -10.82
C ALA A 49 -3.40 7.75 -11.13
N GLY A 50 -3.81 7.57 -12.39
CA GLY A 50 -5.22 7.47 -12.80
C GLY A 50 -5.83 6.09 -12.67
N GLN A 51 -4.99 5.05 -12.47
CA GLN A 51 -5.39 3.65 -12.41
C GLN A 51 -4.72 2.95 -11.21
N PRO A 52 -4.96 3.39 -9.97
CA PRO A 52 -4.26 2.87 -8.79
C PRO A 52 -4.52 1.38 -8.52
N GLN A 53 -5.65 0.89 -8.99
CA GLN A 53 -6.05 -0.53 -8.94
C GLN A 53 -5.20 -1.46 -9.82
N ARG A 54 -4.41 -0.90 -10.76
CA ARG A 54 -3.59 -1.67 -11.70
C ARG A 54 -2.10 -1.54 -11.37
N VAL A 55 -1.57 -2.55 -10.69
CA VAL A 55 -0.13 -2.65 -10.40
C VAL A 55 0.64 -2.98 -11.69
N LEU A 56 1.57 -2.10 -12.07
CA LEU A 56 2.39 -2.22 -13.28
C LEU A 56 3.73 -2.92 -13.02
N ALA A 57 4.25 -2.82 -11.81
CA ALA A 57 5.46 -3.53 -11.38
C ALA A 57 5.40 -3.80 -9.88
N ARG A 58 6.04 -4.89 -9.47
CA ARG A 58 6.19 -5.31 -8.09
C ARG A 58 7.58 -5.91 -7.91
N VAL A 59 8.37 -5.36 -7.00
CA VAL A 59 9.72 -5.85 -6.69
C VAL A 59 9.90 -5.94 -5.18
N ALA A 60 10.51 -7.02 -4.72
CA ALA A 60 10.81 -7.19 -3.30
C ALA A 60 11.88 -6.19 -2.87
N LEU A 61 11.73 -5.60 -1.68
CA LEU A 61 12.75 -4.77 -1.08
C LEU A 61 13.95 -5.61 -0.65
N GLN A 62 15.14 -5.08 -0.87
CA GLN A 62 16.41 -5.75 -0.57
C GLN A 62 17.33 -4.81 0.19
N GLY A 63 18.14 -5.34 1.12
CA GLY A 63 19.09 -4.55 1.91
C GLY A 63 18.50 -3.91 3.18
N LEU A 64 17.23 -4.17 3.49
CA LEU A 64 16.66 -3.84 4.80
C LEU A 64 17.10 -4.88 5.85
N PRO A 65 17.62 -4.48 7.01
CA PRO A 65 17.95 -5.42 8.09
C PRO A 65 16.74 -6.24 8.53
N ALA A 66 16.96 -7.51 8.88
CA ALA A 66 15.89 -8.38 9.36
C ALA A 66 15.22 -7.80 10.61
N GLY A 67 13.89 -7.73 10.60
CA GLY A 67 13.10 -7.14 11.68
C GLY A 67 12.95 -5.61 11.63
N ASP A 68 13.61 -4.92 10.71
CA ASP A 68 13.33 -3.51 10.43
C ASP A 68 12.20 -3.38 9.39
N ARG A 69 11.53 -2.22 9.38
CA ARG A 69 10.45 -1.91 8.44
C ARG A 69 10.57 -0.48 7.95
N LEU A 70 10.10 -0.20 6.75
CA LEU A 70 9.98 1.17 6.28
C LEU A 70 8.76 1.83 6.93
N VAL A 71 8.90 3.10 7.30
CA VAL A 71 7.83 3.94 7.89
C VAL A 71 7.43 5.09 6.99
N GLY A 72 8.25 5.42 5.99
CA GLY A 72 7.93 6.47 5.02
C GLY A 72 8.82 6.40 3.80
N ILE A 73 8.33 6.96 2.70
CA ILE A 73 9.07 7.15 1.45
C ILE A 73 8.81 8.56 0.91
N ASP A 74 9.79 9.12 0.22
CA ASP A 74 9.67 10.43 -0.43
C ASP A 74 10.43 10.46 -1.77
N TYR A 75 9.71 10.79 -2.85
CA TYR A 75 10.32 10.88 -4.18
C TYR A 75 10.82 12.31 -4.42
N ARG A 76 12.14 12.50 -4.37
CA ARG A 76 12.77 13.80 -4.60
C ARG A 76 12.99 14.01 -6.09
N VAL A 77 11.98 14.53 -6.77
CA VAL A 77 11.96 14.77 -8.23
C VAL A 77 13.20 15.52 -8.73
N SER A 78 13.64 16.57 -8.02
CA SER A 78 14.86 17.34 -8.34
C SER A 78 16.14 16.50 -8.49
N ARG A 79 16.17 15.30 -7.90
CA ARG A 79 17.31 14.37 -7.94
C ARG A 79 17.00 13.06 -8.65
N GLY A 80 15.73 12.78 -8.96
CA GLY A 80 15.29 11.48 -9.49
C GLY A 80 15.52 10.32 -8.51
N VAL A 81 15.51 10.59 -7.21
CA VAL A 81 15.81 9.60 -6.15
C VAL A 81 14.60 9.39 -5.26
N LEU A 82 14.28 8.14 -4.99
CA LEU A 82 13.32 7.74 -3.96
C LEU A 82 14.07 7.52 -2.64
N PHE A 83 13.73 8.31 -1.62
CA PHE A 83 14.23 8.12 -0.26
C PHE A 83 13.26 7.26 0.53
N ALA A 84 13.79 6.49 1.48
CA ALA A 84 13.02 5.67 2.40
C ALA A 84 13.56 5.81 3.82
N LEU A 85 12.66 5.92 4.80
CA LEU A 85 12.98 5.98 6.22
C LEU A 85 12.56 4.66 6.88
N SER A 86 13.44 4.05 7.65
CA SER A 86 13.11 2.86 8.44
C SER A 86 12.70 3.19 9.87
N ALA A 87 12.05 2.24 10.54
CA ALA A 87 11.61 2.36 11.92
C ALA A 87 12.80 2.49 12.89
N SER A 88 13.97 1.94 12.54
CA SER A 88 15.22 2.15 13.28
C SER A 88 15.82 3.55 13.09
N GLY A 89 15.14 4.44 12.37
CA GLY A 89 15.57 5.79 12.08
C GLY A 89 16.60 5.87 10.96
N ARG A 90 16.89 4.79 10.22
CA ARG A 90 17.89 4.82 9.14
C ARG A 90 17.29 5.37 7.85
N LEU A 91 18.03 6.25 7.19
CA LEU A 91 17.67 6.79 5.87
C LEU A 91 18.33 5.96 4.77
N TYR A 92 17.57 5.66 3.73
CA TYR A 92 18.02 4.91 2.55
C TYR A 92 17.64 5.64 1.26
N THR A 93 18.40 5.39 0.20
CA THR A 93 17.90 5.54 -1.18
C THR A 93 17.38 4.20 -1.67
N LEU A 94 16.24 4.22 -2.37
CA LEU A 94 15.58 3.04 -2.92
C LEU A 94 15.65 3.05 -4.45
N ASN A 95 16.25 2.01 -5.03
CA ASN A 95 16.26 1.81 -6.47
C ASN A 95 14.88 1.35 -6.95
N THR A 96 14.22 2.16 -7.77
CA THR A 96 12.86 1.92 -8.24
C THR A 96 12.71 0.76 -9.23
N THR A 97 13.82 0.25 -9.77
CA THR A 97 13.84 -0.86 -10.72
C THR A 97 14.13 -2.19 -10.03
N THR A 98 15.06 -2.20 -9.06
CA THR A 98 15.53 -3.43 -8.41
C THR A 98 14.99 -3.66 -7.00
N GLY A 99 14.47 -2.62 -6.35
CA GLY A 99 14.04 -2.68 -4.94
C GLY A 99 15.20 -2.62 -3.93
N GLN A 100 16.44 -2.35 -4.38
CA GLN A 100 17.59 -2.28 -3.49
C GLN A 100 17.58 -0.99 -2.66
N LEU A 101 17.77 -1.13 -1.35
CA LEU A 101 17.99 -0.05 -0.38
C LEU A 101 19.49 0.14 -0.14
N SER A 102 19.96 1.38 -0.33
CA SER A 102 21.33 1.80 -0.03
C SER A 102 21.32 2.82 1.13
N PRO A 103 22.04 2.57 2.23
CA PRO A 103 22.09 3.50 3.37
C PRO A 103 22.60 4.89 2.95
N VAL A 104 22.00 5.93 3.51
CA VAL A 104 22.45 7.32 3.35
C VAL A 104 23.20 7.75 4.61
N GLY A 105 24.50 8.00 4.47
CA GLY A 105 25.35 8.41 5.58
C GLY A 105 25.78 7.24 6.49
N ASN A 106 26.55 7.58 7.53
CA ASN A 106 27.24 6.59 8.38
C ASN A 106 26.51 6.29 9.71
N GLY A 107 25.27 6.75 9.91
CA GLY A 107 24.56 6.58 11.18
C GLY A 107 23.04 6.70 11.04
N ALA A 108 22.30 6.04 11.92
CA ALA A 108 20.86 6.27 12.07
C ALA A 108 20.65 7.67 12.67
N PRO A 109 19.81 8.54 12.09
CA PRO A 109 19.32 9.72 12.78
C PRO A 109 18.78 9.33 14.17
N VAL A 110 19.35 9.93 15.20
CA VAL A 110 18.82 9.81 16.57
C VAL A 110 17.53 10.62 16.60
N LEU A 111 16.39 9.96 16.42
CA LEU A 111 15.09 10.56 16.71
C LEU A 111 14.92 10.61 18.23
N PRO A 112 14.75 11.80 18.84
CA PRO A 112 14.38 11.88 20.26
C PRO A 112 13.01 11.24 20.49
N PRO A 113 12.77 10.69 21.70
CA PRO A 113 11.53 9.98 22.06
C PRO A 113 10.29 10.88 22.04
#